data_AF-T1EH75-F1
#
_entry.id   AF-T1EH75-F1
#
_cell.length_a   1.000
_cell.length_b   1.000
_cell.length_c   1.000
_cell.angle_alpha   90.00
_cell.angle_beta   90.00
_cell.angle_gamma   90.00
#
_symmetry.space_group_name_H-M   'P 1'
#
loop_
_entity.id
_entity.type
_entity.pdbx_description
1 polymer ?
#
loop_
_entity_poly.entity_id
_entity_poly.type
_entity_poly.pdbx_seq_one_letter_code
_entity_poly.pdbx_strand_id
1 'polypeptide(L)'
;NNNNDSTLKCPLCPESFATFLNLEDHCYVEHRKYLCNICPMTFSQKVTKDRHIYQQHAGNKPFPCQDCDSSFTRRDALRKHQHCRLVHRRTPCLHCGKTFSQKGNMERHRRQHTGERPFSCTICSCSYTRRETLKSH
;
A
#
# COMPACT_ATOMS: atom_id res chain seq x y z
N ASN A 1 -0.18 -35.70 37.58
CA ASN A 1 0.60 -34.55 38.08
C ASN A 1 1.12 -33.81 36.86
N ASN A 2 0.33 -32.89 36.32
CA ASN A 2 0.58 -32.24 35.02
C ASN A 2 1.52 -31.05 35.21
N ASN A 3 2.83 -31.31 35.23
CA ASN A 3 3.82 -30.25 35.11
C ASN A 3 4.07 -29.99 33.63
N ASN A 4 3.17 -29.22 32.99
CA ASN A 4 3.48 -28.58 31.72
C ASN A 4 4.49 -27.46 32.00
N ASP A 5 5.75 -27.83 32.17
CA ASP A 5 6.86 -26.88 32.08
C ASP A 5 6.83 -26.32 30.66
N SER A 6 6.36 -25.09 30.53
CA SER A 6 6.05 -24.46 29.25
C SER A 6 7.35 -24.04 28.57
N THR A 7 8.07 -25.01 28.04
CA THR A 7 9.35 -24.81 27.35
C THR A 7 9.13 -24.18 25.97
N LEU A 8 9.97 -23.19 25.64
CA LEU A 8 9.95 -22.49 24.36
C LEU A 8 10.82 -23.24 23.36
N LYS A 9 10.23 -23.68 22.26
CA LYS A 9 10.92 -24.45 21.22
C LYS A 9 11.61 -23.53 20.21
N CYS A 10 12.83 -23.88 19.82
CA CYS A 10 13.51 -23.21 18.72
C CYS A 10 12.77 -23.50 17.40
N PRO A 11 12.51 -22.49 16.54
CA PRO A 11 11.87 -22.71 15.25
C PRO A 11 12.82 -23.26 14.16
N LEU A 12 14.11 -23.38 14.46
CA LEU A 12 15.16 -23.75 13.50
C LEU A 12 15.83 -25.10 13.83
N CYS A 13 15.65 -25.60 15.04
CA CYS A 13 16.31 -26.81 15.54
C CYS A 13 15.42 -27.49 16.62
N PRO A 14 15.73 -28.72 17.04
CA PRO A 14 14.91 -29.44 18.02
C PRO A 14 15.08 -28.97 19.47
N GLU A 15 15.98 -28.01 19.75
CA GLU A 15 16.25 -27.53 21.12
C GLU A 15 15.10 -26.73 21.72
N SER A 16 14.99 -26.79 23.04
CA SER A 16 13.95 -26.12 23.84
C SER A 16 14.56 -25.41 25.03
N PHE A 17 14.01 -24.25 25.38
CA PHE A 17 14.58 -23.33 26.34
C PHE A 17 13.54 -22.92 27.39
N ALA A 18 14.01 -22.68 28.62
CA ALA A 18 13.16 -22.28 29.74
C ALA A 18 12.70 -20.81 29.65
N THR A 19 13.48 -19.94 28.99
CA THR A 19 13.13 -18.52 28.84
C THR A 19 13.32 -18.05 27.40
N PHE A 20 12.61 -16.98 27.03
CA PHE A 20 12.74 -16.38 25.71
C PHE A 20 14.14 -15.79 25.49
N LEU A 21 14.78 -15.24 26.53
CA LEU A 21 16.13 -14.69 26.43
C LEU A 21 17.15 -15.76 26.04
N ASN A 22 17.08 -16.94 26.68
CA ASN A 22 17.94 -18.07 26.32
C ASN A 22 17.70 -18.56 24.88
N LEU A 23 16.44 -18.57 24.42
CA LEU A 23 16.09 -18.92 23.06
C LEU A 23 16.58 -17.87 22.04
N GLU A 24 16.45 -16.58 22.35
CA GLU A 24 16.91 -15.47 21.50
C GLU A 24 18.44 -15.52 21.34
N ASP A 25 19.17 -15.70 22.44
CA ASP A 25 20.63 -15.85 22.43
C ASP A 25 21.07 -17.06 21.62
N HIS A 26 20.43 -18.23 21.82
CA HIS A 26 20.71 -19.43 21.03
C HIS A 26 20.49 -19.18 19.52
N CYS A 27 19.35 -18.59 19.13
CA CYS A 27 19.07 -18.28 17.73
C CYS A 27 20.10 -17.34 17.11
N TYR A 28 20.61 -16.38 17.90
CA TYR A 28 21.61 -15.44 17.44
C TYR A 28 23.01 -16.07 17.32
N VAL A 29 23.44 -16.84 18.32
CA VAL A 29 24.79 -17.44 18.36
C VAL A 29 24.89 -18.62 17.39
N GLU A 30 23.96 -19.57 17.45
CA GLU A 30 24.04 -20.83 16.70
C GLU A 30 23.53 -20.70 15.27
N HIS A 31 22.54 -19.84 15.02
CA HIS A 31 21.90 -19.73 13.71
C HIS A 31 22.14 -18.39 13.01
N ARG A 32 22.75 -17.41 13.69
CA ARG A 32 22.88 -16.02 13.22
C ARG A 32 21.55 -15.45 12.76
N LYS A 33 20.48 -15.75 13.49
CA LYS A 33 19.12 -15.24 13.25
C LYS A 33 18.63 -14.40 14.41
N TYR A 34 17.77 -13.46 14.10
CA TYR A 34 17.05 -12.62 15.05
C TYR A 34 15.60 -13.11 15.16
N LEU A 35 15.16 -13.44 16.36
CA LEU A 35 13.81 -13.96 16.63
C LEU A 35 12.83 -12.82 16.93
N CYS A 36 11.63 -12.86 16.35
CA CYS A 36 10.54 -11.97 16.76
C CYS A 36 10.01 -12.38 18.14
N ASN A 37 9.80 -11.40 19.02
CA ASN A 37 9.30 -11.63 20.37
C ASN A 37 7.77 -11.73 20.46
N ILE A 38 7.06 -11.56 19.34
CA ILE A 38 5.59 -11.58 19.27
C ILE A 38 5.09 -12.78 18.45
N CYS A 39 5.87 -13.25 17.47
CA CYS A 39 5.51 -14.40 16.64
C CYS A 39 6.73 -15.30 16.33
N PRO A 40 6.53 -16.53 15.82
CA PRO A 40 7.61 -17.51 15.63
C PRO A 40 8.61 -17.20 14.49
N MET A 41 8.56 -16.00 13.89
CA MET A 41 9.36 -15.65 12.73
C MET A 41 10.82 -15.33 13.09
N THR A 42 11.74 -15.74 12.22
CA THR A 42 13.17 -15.45 12.33
C THR A 42 13.66 -14.61 11.15
N PHE A 43 14.70 -13.81 11.39
CA PHE A 43 15.23 -12.82 10.45
C PHE A 43 16.75 -12.91 10.36
N SER A 44 17.31 -12.63 9.18
CA SER A 44 18.77 -12.58 8.99
C SER A 44 19.43 -11.32 9.53
N GLN A 45 18.66 -10.26 9.79
CA GLN A 45 19.17 -8.96 10.23
C GLN A 45 18.25 -8.34 11.28
N LYS A 46 18.83 -7.62 12.25
CA LYS A 46 18.07 -6.90 13.27
C LYS A 46 17.08 -5.90 12.66
N VAL A 47 17.53 -5.12 11.68
CA VAL A 47 16.69 -4.15 10.95
C VAL A 47 15.46 -4.80 10.30
N THR A 48 15.59 -6.03 9.79
CA THR A 48 14.45 -6.69 9.15
C THR A 48 13.46 -7.25 10.16
N LYS A 49 13.94 -7.72 11.33
CA LYS A 49 13.09 -8.04 12.50
C LYS A 49 12.34 -6.81 12.99
N ASP A 50 13.04 -5.72 13.28
CA ASP A 50 12.45 -4.51 13.85
C ASP A 50 11.39 -3.92 12.91
N ARG A 51 11.68 -3.93 11.60
CA ARG A 51 10.71 -3.56 10.57
C ARG A 51 9.49 -4.49 10.56
N HIS A 52 9.67 -5.79 10.70
CA HIS A 52 8.55 -6.73 10.78
C HIS A 52 7.67 -6.43 11.99
N ILE A 53 8.25 -6.25 13.18
CA ILE A 53 7.52 -5.93 14.42
C ILE A 53 6.68 -4.66 14.22
N TYR A 54 7.33 -3.63 13.70
CA TYR A 54 6.69 -2.35 13.45
C TYR A 54 5.53 -2.45 12.44
N GLN A 55 5.64 -3.30 11.41
CA GLN A 55 4.65 -3.41 10.35
C GLN A 55 3.50 -4.37 10.65
N GLN A 56 3.77 -5.48 11.34
CA GLN A 56 2.83 -6.59 11.52
C GLN A 56 2.20 -6.63 12.91
N HIS A 57 2.86 -6.03 13.91
CA HIS A 57 2.38 -6.05 15.29
C HIS A 57 1.99 -4.67 15.80
N ALA A 58 2.68 -3.60 15.38
CA ALA A 58 2.30 -2.23 15.74
C ALA A 58 1.31 -1.58 14.76
N GLY A 59 1.10 -2.16 13.57
CA GLY A 59 0.10 -1.70 12.58
C GLY A 59 0.35 -0.30 11.99
N ASN A 60 1.46 0.34 12.34
CA ASN A 60 1.69 1.74 12.00
C ASN A 60 2.22 1.91 10.57
N LYS A 61 1.70 2.94 9.88
CA LYS A 61 2.15 3.37 8.54
C LYS A 61 2.83 4.75 8.66
N PRO A 62 4.11 4.82 9.07
CA PRO A 62 4.80 6.05 9.50
C PRO A 62 5.13 6.98 8.35
N PHE A 63 4.92 6.52 7.12
CA PHE A 63 5.23 7.29 5.93
C PHE A 63 3.92 7.71 5.26
N PRO A 64 3.22 8.73 5.80
CA PRO A 64 2.06 9.30 5.15
C PRO A 64 2.48 10.06 3.87
N CYS A 65 1.63 10.03 2.86
CA CYS A 65 1.74 10.93 1.72
C CYS A 65 1.19 12.30 2.11
N GLN A 66 1.87 13.38 1.71
CA GLN A 66 1.38 14.75 1.98
C GLN A 66 0.29 15.19 0.99
N ASP A 67 0.18 14.53 -0.16
CA ASP A 67 -0.75 14.90 -1.24
C ASP A 67 -2.03 14.04 -1.27
N CYS A 68 -2.17 13.05 -0.38
CA CYS A 68 -3.37 12.22 -0.24
C CYS A 68 -3.37 11.43 1.08
N ASP A 69 -4.53 10.83 1.41
CA ASP A 69 -4.73 10.05 2.65
C ASP A 69 -4.00 8.68 2.67
N SER A 70 -3.18 8.40 1.66
CA SER A 70 -2.44 7.13 1.59
C SER A 70 -1.23 7.17 2.51
N SER A 71 -1.10 6.17 3.38
CA SER A 71 0.08 5.97 4.22
C SER A 71 0.77 4.64 3.92
N PHE A 72 2.09 4.59 4.10
CA PHE A 72 2.92 3.45 3.74
C PHE A 72 3.75 2.95 4.92
N THR A 73 4.01 1.65 4.90
CA THR A 73 4.88 0.96 5.88
C THR A 73 6.37 1.11 5.58
N ARG A 74 6.72 1.56 4.36
CA ARG A 74 8.10 1.72 3.90
C ARG A 74 8.28 3.03 3.12
N ARG A 75 9.44 3.67 3.29
CA ARG A 75 9.79 4.93 2.61
C ARG A 75 9.95 4.77 1.10
N ASP A 76 10.48 3.65 0.63
CA ASP A 76 10.63 3.40 -0.82
C ASP A 76 9.28 3.17 -1.50
N ALA A 77 8.31 2.56 -0.81
CA ALA A 77 6.94 2.45 -1.27
C ALA A 77 6.28 3.84 -1.41
N LEU A 78 6.46 4.72 -0.42
CA LEU A 78 6.01 6.12 -0.51
C LEU A 78 6.67 6.85 -1.69
N ARG A 79 8.00 6.73 -1.89
CA ARG A 79 8.70 7.36 -3.03
C ARG A 79 8.16 6.89 -4.39
N LYS A 80 7.94 5.58 -4.55
CA LYS A 80 7.33 5.03 -5.78
C LYS A 80 5.91 5.55 -5.98
N HIS A 81 5.11 5.62 -4.90
CA HIS A 81 3.78 6.21 -4.95
C HIS A 81 3.81 7.68 -5.39
N GLN A 82 4.68 8.51 -4.78
CA GLN A 82 4.84 9.92 -5.11
C GLN A 82 5.29 10.09 -6.57
N HIS A 83 6.25 9.29 -7.03
CA HIS A 83 6.68 9.30 -8.42
C HIS A 83 5.53 8.97 -9.38
N CYS A 84 4.78 7.90 -9.13
CA CYS A 84 3.59 7.58 -9.91
C CYS A 84 2.52 8.67 -9.84
N ARG A 85 2.37 9.36 -8.71
CA ARG A 85 1.45 10.50 -8.56
C ARG A 85 1.91 11.73 -9.33
N LEU A 86 3.21 11.95 -9.52
CA LEU A 86 3.72 13.02 -10.38
C LEU A 86 3.50 12.68 -11.86
N VAL A 87 3.84 11.45 -12.26
CA VAL A 87 3.72 10.97 -13.64
C VAL A 87 2.25 10.79 -14.08
N HIS A 88 1.39 10.30 -13.18
CA HIS A 88 -0.03 10.02 -13.43
C HIS A 88 -0.94 10.93 -12.60
N ARG A 89 -0.53 12.20 -12.42
CA ARG A 89 -1.20 13.22 -11.60
C ARG A 89 -2.70 13.15 -11.74
N ARG A 90 -3.34 12.60 -10.69
CA ARG A 90 -4.77 12.46 -10.68
C ARG A 90 -5.40 13.85 -10.50
N THR A 91 -6.16 14.29 -11.49
CA THR A 91 -6.90 15.56 -11.43
C THR A 91 -8.29 15.30 -10.88
N PRO A 92 -8.68 15.93 -9.75
CA PRO A 92 -10.04 15.82 -9.22
C PRO A 92 -11.03 16.62 -10.06
N CYS A 93 -12.27 16.13 -10.16
CA CYS A 93 -13.41 16.92 -10.63
C CYS A 93 -13.94 17.77 -9.47
N LEU A 94 -14.01 19.08 -9.66
CA LEU A 94 -14.48 20.01 -8.62
C LEU A 94 -15.98 19.89 -8.30
N HIS A 95 -16.77 19.25 -9.17
CA HIS A 95 -18.21 19.08 -8.97
C HIS A 95 -18.56 17.88 -8.08
N CYS A 96 -17.74 16.81 -8.09
CA CYS A 96 -18.08 15.55 -7.42
C CYS A 96 -16.90 14.84 -6.73
N GLY A 97 -15.70 15.44 -6.74
CA GLY A 97 -14.51 14.88 -6.09
C GLY A 97 -13.87 13.66 -6.78
N LYS A 98 -14.49 13.09 -7.83
CA LYS A 98 -13.89 11.96 -8.58
C LYS A 98 -12.53 12.33 -9.16
N THR A 99 -11.55 11.44 -9.02
CA THR A 99 -10.17 11.67 -9.49
C THR A 99 -9.85 10.87 -10.75
N PHE A 100 -9.18 11.51 -11.70
CA PHE A 100 -8.84 10.90 -13.00
C PHE A 100 -7.34 10.97 -13.25
N SER A 101 -6.73 9.89 -13.73
CA SER A 101 -5.29 9.82 -14.03
C SER A 101 -4.82 10.70 -15.18
N GLN A 102 -5.73 11.21 -16.01
CA GLN A 102 -5.43 12.09 -17.14
C GLN A 102 -6.39 13.28 -17.14
N LYS A 103 -5.84 14.49 -17.36
CA LYS A 103 -6.62 15.73 -17.43
C LYS A 103 -7.74 15.67 -18.49
N GLY A 104 -7.48 15.07 -19.66
CA GLY A 104 -8.49 14.91 -20.71
C GLY A 104 -9.68 14.04 -20.30
N ASN A 105 -9.45 13.01 -19.47
CA ASN A 105 -10.52 12.18 -18.93
C ASN A 105 -11.36 12.92 -17.89
N MET A 106 -10.72 13.70 -17.02
CA MET A 106 -11.42 14.59 -16.08
C MET A 106 -12.26 15.63 -16.83
N GLU A 107 -11.70 16.27 -17.85
CA GLU A 107 -12.39 17.29 -18.63
C GLU A 107 -13.61 16.72 -19.37
N ARG A 108 -13.47 15.53 -19.97
CA ARG A 108 -14.60 14.82 -20.57
C ARG A 108 -15.67 14.44 -19.55
N HIS A 109 -15.27 14.02 -18.35
CA HIS A 109 -16.21 13.76 -17.27
C HIS A 109 -16.94 15.04 -16.85
N ARG A 110 -16.25 16.18 -16.77
CA ARG A 110 -16.82 17.48 -16.41
C ARG A 110 -18.01 17.87 -17.29
N ARG A 111 -17.95 17.53 -18.59
CA ARG A 111 -19.04 17.78 -19.55
C ARG A 111 -20.36 17.07 -19.20
N GLN A 112 -20.31 16.02 -18.38
CA GLN A 112 -21.53 15.36 -17.88
C GLN A 112 -22.26 16.23 -16.85
N HIS A 113 -21.54 17.08 -16.12
CA HIS A 113 -22.13 18.03 -15.18
C HIS A 113 -22.58 19.31 -15.87
N THR A 114 -21.79 19.84 -16.81
CA THR A 114 -22.11 21.12 -17.47
C THR A 114 -23.05 20.98 -18.67
N GLY A 115 -23.28 19.77 -19.17
CA GLY A 115 -24.07 19.54 -20.37
C GLY A 115 -23.39 19.98 -21.68
N GLU A 116 -22.10 20.36 -21.63
CA GLU A 116 -21.37 20.86 -22.79
C GLU A 116 -21.25 19.78 -23.88
N ARG A 117 -21.76 20.10 -25.08
CA ARG A 117 -21.80 19.20 -26.24
C ARG A 117 -21.08 19.84 -27.44
N PRO A 118 -19.74 19.88 -27.43
CA PRO A 118 -18.96 20.64 -28.40
C PRO A 118 -18.88 20.00 -29.79
N PHE A 119 -19.43 18.81 -29.99
CA PHE A 119 -19.37 18.09 -31.26
C PHE A 119 -20.75 18.05 -31.91
N SER A 120 -20.99 18.87 -32.92
CA SER A 120 -22.25 18.94 -33.66
C SER A 120 -22.18 18.19 -34.99
N CYS A 121 -23.24 17.45 -35.32
CA CYS A 121 -23.46 16.91 -36.65
C CYS A 121 -23.87 18.03 -37.61
N THR A 122 -23.19 18.15 -38.75
CA THR A 122 -23.49 19.18 -39.75
C THR A 122 -24.77 18.91 -40.54
N ILE A 123 -25.29 17.67 -40.50
CA ILE A 123 -26.48 17.25 -41.24
C ILE A 123 -27.74 17.46 -40.40
N CYS A 124 -27.77 16.93 -39.18
CA CYS A 124 -28.96 16.92 -38.32
C CYS A 124 -28.89 17.91 -37.14
N SER A 125 -27.81 18.68 -37.00
CA SER A 125 -27.56 19.61 -35.89
C SER A 125 -27.51 18.99 -34.47
N CYS A 126 -27.61 17.66 -34.36
CA CYS A 126 -27.46 16.96 -33.09
C CYS A 126 -26.06 17.18 -32.52
N SER A 127 -26.00 17.49 -31.22
CA SER A 127 -24.74 17.79 -30.52
C SER A 127 -24.41 16.73 -29.47
N TYR A 128 -23.12 16.38 -29.40
CA TYR A 128 -22.60 15.27 -28.61
C TYR A 128 -21.44 15.72 -27.70
N THR A 129 -21.29 15.02 -26.57
CA THR A 129 -20.23 15.29 -25.59
C THR A 129 -18.87 14.71 -26.01
N ARG A 130 -18.87 13.73 -26.93
CA ARG A 130 -17.71 12.98 -27.41
C ARG A 130 -17.68 12.89 -28.93
N ARG A 131 -16.48 12.97 -29.51
CA ARG A 131 -16.27 12.80 -30.96
C ARG A 131 -16.60 11.39 -31.43
N GLU A 132 -16.26 10.37 -30.63
CA GLU A 132 -16.56 8.97 -30.96
C GLU A 132 -18.06 8.75 -31.13
N THR A 133 -18.88 9.37 -30.27
CA THR A 133 -20.35 9.28 -30.33
C THR A 133 -20.91 9.97 -31.56
N LEU A 134 -20.34 11.12 -31.97
CA LEU A 134 -20.69 11.75 -33.24
C LEU A 134 -20.30 10.88 -34.44
N LYS A 135 -19.16 10.19 -34.41
CA LYS A 135 -18.73 9.32 -35.52
C LYS A 135 -19.62 8.10 -35.72
N SER A 136 -20.20 7.57 -34.64
CA SER A 136 -21.11 6.41 -34.69
C SER A 136 -22.57 6.78 -34.95
N HIS A 137 -22.89 8.07 -34.81
CA HIS A 137 -24.21 8.62 -35.06
C HIS A 137 -24.46 8.77 -36.56
#